data_AF-A0A534QQP1-F1
#
_entry.id   AF-A0A534QQP1-F1
#
_cell.length_a   1.000
_cell.length_b   1.000
_cell.length_c   1.000
_cell.angle_alpha   90.00
_cell.angle_beta   90.00
_cell.angle_gamma   90.00
#
_symmetry.space_group_name_H-M   'P 1'
#
loop_
_entity.id
_entity.type
_entity.pdbx_description
1 polymer ?
#
loop_
_entity_poly.entity_id
_entity_poly.type
_entity_poly.pdbx_seq_one_letter_code
_entity_poly.pdbx_strand_id
1 'polypeptide(L)'
;MSPAPIRAMRLLTINLLHGGFLPWFREDRARTAARLTLLADELARLRPDVIAVQEALVASAPGAVATWLAGRLGYQVRFATANPFIIPPPVSRHIPAHLRARIDRAISAALDFEEGSAVLTTLPIVAHGVHHLPRPNLPLENRVALRVRLAAPSGPLDVWNVHLTRAGGGHRRQVAALVALIGRESAGLPAVLLGDFNVSEEAAGMRVLGAAGFQDAYRLVHGSAPGLTAWQRVDAPGQSRHGRRTPHAMRLLVAVALLGAIGTPGGAATVLEHVDVAASKPTAVHVRLSAPVHPVARVLPARDDAPPRIYVDFPGAALDGAPTTVEGAGNLLRVRTGQFDRTTARVVLDLARLAPFSVREEGTTVTIELAAVPPPPPAAGASPAAEASPPPAAAPAPPPPAPLAQARPIIVVDAGHGGRDPGAAGIGGVVEKDVVLELARVLSARLSERLPVTVIMTRTDDSFVPIEERLAASAEGAALFLSLHANACQDPATGGLELFYGGGPLRPASTHATSRTAALLARCLDKAL
;
A
#
# COMPACT_ATOMS: atom_id res chain seq x y z
N MET A 1 -16.07 26.91 -44.59
CA MET A 1 -15.86 25.75 -43.69
C MET A 1 -15.24 26.29 -42.41
N SER A 2 -15.95 26.29 -41.29
CA SER A 2 -15.33 26.60 -40.00
C SER A 2 -14.26 25.56 -39.71
N PRO A 3 -13.05 25.94 -39.24
CA PRO A 3 -12.03 24.97 -38.89
C PRO A 3 -12.59 24.01 -37.84
N ALA A 4 -12.35 22.71 -38.02
CA ALA A 4 -12.74 21.71 -37.04
C ALA A 4 -12.20 22.11 -35.66
N PRO A 5 -12.98 21.96 -34.57
CA PRO A 5 -12.55 22.38 -33.24
C PRO A 5 -11.23 21.69 -32.89
N ILE A 6 -10.23 22.48 -32.50
CA ILE A 6 -8.93 21.98 -32.08
C ILE A 6 -9.15 21.16 -30.81
N ARG A 7 -9.06 19.83 -30.93
CA ARG A 7 -9.10 18.93 -29.78
C ARG A 7 -7.84 19.16 -28.94
N ALA A 8 -8.02 19.46 -27.66
CA ALA A 8 -6.92 19.55 -26.70
C ALA A 8 -6.18 18.20 -26.60
N MET A 9 -4.85 18.26 -26.61
CA MET A 9 -4.00 17.09 -26.38
C MET A 9 -3.90 16.79 -24.89
N ARG A 10 -3.95 15.50 -24.54
CA ARG A 10 -3.75 14.99 -23.18
C ARG A 10 -2.35 14.42 -23.04
N LEU A 11 -1.56 15.00 -22.15
CA LEU A 11 -0.20 14.58 -21.85
C LEU A 11 -0.16 14.03 -20.43
N LEU A 12 0.49 12.88 -20.23
CA LEU A 12 0.64 12.25 -18.93
C LEU A 12 2.09 11.87 -18.70
N THR A 13 2.59 12.06 -17.47
CA THR A 13 3.87 11.54 -17.01
C THR A 13 3.67 10.64 -15.81
N ILE A 14 4.40 9.53 -15.75
CA ILE A 14 4.32 8.58 -14.65
C ILE A 14 5.66 7.87 -14.42
N ASN A 15 6.09 7.85 -13.17
CA ASN A 15 7.15 6.97 -12.72
C ASN A 15 6.52 5.66 -12.22
N LEU A 16 6.90 4.51 -12.80
CA LEU A 16 6.28 3.21 -12.48
C LEU A 16 6.74 2.61 -11.17
N LEU A 17 7.73 3.23 -10.50
CA LEU A 17 8.36 2.80 -9.26
C LEU A 17 8.57 1.29 -9.23
N HIS A 18 9.75 0.83 -9.63
CA HIS A 18 10.16 -0.52 -9.25
C HIS A 18 11.12 -0.43 -8.09
N GLY A 19 10.95 -1.35 -7.13
CA GLY A 19 11.76 -1.35 -5.92
C GLY A 19 13.25 -1.31 -6.25
N GLY A 20 13.94 -0.28 -5.75
CA GLY A 20 15.38 -0.14 -5.93
C GLY A 20 16.16 -1.30 -5.30
N PHE A 21 17.47 -1.31 -5.58
CA PHE A 21 18.47 -2.36 -5.31
C PHE A 21 18.47 -3.03 -3.91
N LEU A 22 17.75 -2.56 -2.88
CA LEU A 22 17.42 -3.26 -1.62
C LEU A 22 16.36 -2.38 -0.92
N PRO A 23 15.20 -2.84 -0.39
CA PRO A 23 14.82 -4.14 0.20
C PRO A 23 13.57 -4.78 -0.46
N TRP A 24 13.33 -4.53 -1.75
CA TRP A 24 12.11 -4.90 -2.48
C TRP A 24 12.20 -6.23 -3.26
N PHE A 25 13.26 -7.00 -3.08
CA PHE A 25 13.55 -8.22 -3.85
C PHE A 25 12.57 -9.41 -3.66
N ARG A 26 11.38 -9.16 -3.10
CA ARG A 26 10.21 -10.05 -3.18
C ARG A 26 8.92 -9.25 -3.41
N GLU A 27 8.91 -8.26 -4.32
CA GLU A 27 7.63 -7.93 -4.96
C GLU A 27 7.18 -9.18 -5.71
N ASP A 28 6.09 -9.78 -5.23
CA ASP A 28 5.44 -10.90 -5.90
C ASP A 28 5.11 -10.49 -7.34
N ARG A 29 5.56 -11.27 -8.34
CA ARG A 29 5.28 -10.99 -9.77
C ARG A 29 3.77 -10.80 -10.00
N ALA A 30 2.92 -11.44 -9.20
CA ALA A 30 1.48 -11.26 -9.25
C ALA A 30 1.04 -9.84 -8.83
N ARG A 31 1.69 -9.22 -7.83
CA ARG A 31 1.42 -7.84 -7.41
C ARG A 31 1.87 -6.83 -8.44
N THR A 32 3.06 -7.02 -9.04
CA THR A 32 3.53 -6.18 -10.14
C THR A 32 2.59 -6.27 -11.34
N ALA A 33 2.11 -7.49 -11.68
CA ALA A 33 1.13 -7.68 -12.75
C ALA A 33 -0.23 -7.02 -12.44
N ALA A 34 -0.71 -7.10 -11.20
CA ALA A 34 -1.95 -6.44 -10.76
C ALA A 34 -1.82 -4.91 -10.83
N ARG A 35 -0.70 -4.33 -10.35
CA ARG A 35 -0.42 -2.89 -10.44
C ARG A 35 -0.37 -2.40 -11.88
N LEU A 36 0.31 -3.15 -12.76
CA LEU A 36 0.38 -2.83 -14.19
C LEU A 36 -0.98 -2.93 -14.88
N THR A 37 -1.83 -3.88 -14.46
CA THR A 37 -3.21 -4.01 -14.99
C THR A 37 -4.08 -2.83 -14.56
N LEU A 38 -4.07 -2.48 -13.27
CA LEU A 38 -4.78 -1.32 -12.74
C LEU A 38 -4.34 -0.03 -13.44
N LEU A 39 -3.03 0.16 -13.60
CA LEU A 39 -2.48 1.29 -14.30
C LEU A 39 -2.96 1.34 -15.75
N ALA A 40 -2.90 0.22 -16.48
CA ALA A 40 -3.36 0.18 -17.87
C ALA A 40 -4.84 0.54 -17.98
N ASP A 41 -5.68 0.06 -17.06
CA ASP A 41 -7.11 0.35 -17.06
C ASP A 41 -7.39 1.84 -16.77
N GLU A 42 -6.63 2.48 -15.87
CA GLU A 42 -6.73 3.93 -15.64
C GLU A 42 -6.24 4.74 -16.83
N LEU A 43 -5.11 4.35 -17.44
CA LEU A 43 -4.61 5.02 -18.64
C LEU A 43 -5.62 4.90 -19.80
N ALA A 44 -6.27 3.74 -19.95
CA ALA A 44 -7.35 3.54 -20.92
C ALA A 44 -8.55 4.44 -20.64
N ARG A 45 -8.90 4.70 -19.36
CA ARG A 45 -9.95 5.66 -18.98
C ARG A 45 -9.57 7.10 -19.28
N LEU A 46 -8.35 7.51 -18.94
CA LEU A 46 -7.85 8.87 -19.13
C LEU A 46 -7.65 9.23 -20.61
N ARG A 47 -7.37 8.22 -21.46
CA ARG A 47 -7.12 8.38 -22.90
C ARG A 47 -6.09 9.48 -23.21
N PRO A 48 -4.88 9.44 -22.62
CA PRO A 48 -3.82 10.38 -22.94
C PRO A 48 -3.39 10.23 -24.40
N ASP A 49 -3.06 11.32 -25.09
CA ASP A 49 -2.48 11.24 -26.43
C ASP A 49 -0.99 10.87 -26.36
N VAL A 50 -0.31 11.25 -25.25
CA VAL A 50 1.10 10.94 -24.98
C VAL A 50 1.29 10.56 -23.51
N ILE A 51 2.09 9.52 -23.26
CA ILE A 51 2.47 9.04 -21.94
C ILE A 51 4.00 8.96 -21.84
N ALA A 52 4.59 9.73 -20.95
CA ALA A 52 6.00 9.63 -20.57
C ALA A 52 6.15 8.71 -19.35
N VAL A 53 6.90 7.62 -19.51
CA VAL A 53 7.09 6.59 -18.50
C VAL A 53 8.53 6.60 -18.00
N GLN A 54 8.74 6.69 -16.69
CA GLN A 54 10.04 6.54 -16.02
C GLN A 54 10.08 5.20 -15.25
N GLU A 55 11.29 4.67 -15.02
CA GLU A 55 11.51 3.39 -14.34
C GLU A 55 10.73 2.22 -14.99
N ALA A 56 10.72 2.18 -16.32
CA ALA A 56 10.15 1.04 -17.03
C ALA A 56 11.09 -0.17 -16.95
N LEU A 57 10.64 -1.24 -16.27
CA LEU A 57 11.37 -2.50 -16.13
C LEU A 57 11.63 -3.17 -17.48
N VAL A 58 12.85 -3.70 -17.61
CA VAL A 58 13.36 -4.43 -18.77
C VAL A 58 13.49 -5.91 -18.44
N ALA A 59 12.40 -6.55 -18.01
CA ALA A 59 12.43 -7.99 -17.77
C ALA A 59 12.45 -8.75 -19.11
N SER A 60 13.52 -9.51 -19.38
CA SER A 60 13.70 -10.42 -20.54
C SER A 60 13.72 -9.82 -21.97
N ALA A 61 13.33 -8.54 -22.16
CA ALA A 61 13.52 -7.79 -23.41
C ALA A 61 13.54 -6.27 -23.18
N PRO A 62 14.33 -5.46 -23.93
CA PRO A 62 14.35 -4.00 -23.86
C PRO A 62 12.95 -3.38 -23.83
N GLY A 63 12.59 -2.74 -22.71
CA GLY A 63 11.32 -2.05 -22.53
C GLY A 63 10.09 -2.95 -22.40
N ALA A 64 10.22 -4.20 -21.94
CA ALA A 64 9.13 -5.16 -21.84
C ALA A 64 7.84 -4.60 -21.21
N VAL A 65 7.92 -3.85 -20.11
CA VAL A 65 6.73 -3.23 -19.48
C VAL A 65 6.13 -2.13 -20.34
N ALA A 66 6.97 -1.24 -20.90
CA ALA A 66 6.50 -0.15 -21.75
C ALA A 66 5.85 -0.68 -23.04
N THR A 67 6.42 -1.74 -23.64
CA THR A 67 5.89 -2.42 -24.83
C THR A 67 4.58 -3.11 -24.52
N TRP A 68 4.47 -3.80 -23.37
CA TRP A 68 3.23 -4.42 -22.93
C TRP A 68 2.11 -3.38 -22.72
N LEU A 69 2.41 -2.27 -22.02
CA LEU A 69 1.47 -1.17 -21.81
C LEU A 69 1.01 -0.57 -23.15
N ALA A 70 1.95 -0.32 -24.06
CA ALA A 70 1.65 0.21 -25.39
C ALA A 70 0.74 -0.73 -26.19
N GLY A 71 1.02 -2.04 -26.18
CA GLY A 71 0.19 -3.03 -26.83
C GLY A 71 -1.23 -3.09 -26.28
N ARG A 72 -1.38 -3.05 -24.94
CA ARG A 72 -2.70 -3.06 -24.28
C ARG A 72 -3.52 -1.81 -24.57
N LEU A 73 -2.87 -0.65 -24.71
CA LEU A 73 -3.53 0.63 -24.96
C LEU A 73 -3.71 0.91 -26.46
N GLY A 74 -3.02 0.21 -27.34
CA GLY A 74 -2.98 0.46 -28.79
C GLY A 74 -2.08 1.64 -29.20
N TYR A 75 -0.96 1.85 -28.51
CA TYR A 75 -0.07 3.00 -28.66
C TYR A 75 1.22 2.59 -29.37
N GLN A 76 1.85 3.54 -30.06
CA GLN A 76 3.25 3.42 -30.48
C GLN A 76 4.15 3.67 -29.28
N VAL A 77 5.32 3.01 -29.23
CA VAL A 77 6.28 3.15 -28.13
C VAL A 77 7.70 3.40 -28.62
N ARG A 78 8.42 4.29 -27.93
CA ARG A 78 9.88 4.39 -27.99
C ARG A 78 10.45 4.26 -26.59
N PHE A 79 11.51 3.48 -26.48
CA PHE A 79 12.15 3.13 -25.21
C PHE A 79 13.64 3.44 -25.27
N ALA A 80 14.20 3.89 -24.16
CA ALA A 80 15.62 4.17 -23.99
C ALA A 80 16.12 3.57 -22.67
N THR A 81 17.18 2.76 -22.72
CA THR A 81 17.83 2.22 -21.54
C THR A 81 18.65 3.32 -20.84
N ALA A 82 18.51 3.43 -19.52
CA ALA A 82 19.32 4.36 -18.74
C ALA A 82 20.74 3.81 -18.47
N ASN A 83 20.97 2.50 -18.64
CA ASN A 83 22.17 1.83 -18.13
C ASN A 83 22.96 1.00 -19.17
N PRO A 84 23.72 1.61 -20.10
CA PRO A 84 24.57 0.84 -21.00
C PRO A 84 26.01 0.60 -20.52
N PHE A 85 26.47 1.16 -19.38
CA PHE A 85 27.87 1.05 -18.94
C PHE A 85 28.03 0.97 -17.42
N ILE A 86 28.32 -0.24 -16.93
CA ILE A 86 28.59 -0.51 -15.51
C ILE A 86 30.08 -0.36 -15.21
N ILE A 87 30.95 -0.58 -16.20
CA ILE A 87 32.41 -0.44 -16.05
C ILE A 87 32.85 1.03 -16.26
N PRO A 88 33.52 1.67 -15.27
CA PRO A 88 33.98 3.05 -15.38
C PRO A 88 35.03 3.28 -16.50
N PRO A 89 35.11 4.48 -17.10
CA PRO A 89 36.04 4.81 -18.19
C PRO A 89 37.52 4.45 -17.99
N PRO A 90 38.16 4.60 -16.81
CA PRO A 90 39.56 4.22 -16.67
C PRO A 90 39.80 2.71 -16.80
N VAL A 91 38.79 1.88 -16.50
CA VAL A 91 38.86 0.41 -16.63
C VAL A 91 38.35 -0.05 -18.00
N SER A 92 37.32 0.62 -18.53
CA SER A 92 36.65 0.21 -19.78
C SER A 92 37.43 0.54 -21.05
N ARG A 93 38.46 1.40 -20.97
CA ARG A 93 39.32 1.79 -22.11
C ARG A 93 40.21 0.64 -22.62
N HIS A 94 40.48 -0.36 -21.79
CA HIS A 94 41.31 -1.51 -22.14
C HIS A 94 40.49 -2.76 -22.52
N ILE A 95 39.16 -2.65 -22.55
CA ILE A 95 38.25 -3.75 -22.87
C ILE A 95 37.66 -3.52 -24.28
N PRO A 96 37.81 -4.47 -25.22
CA PRO A 96 37.17 -4.40 -26.52
C PRO A 96 35.66 -4.14 -26.41
N ALA A 97 35.11 -3.26 -27.25
CA ALA A 97 33.72 -2.79 -27.12
C ALA A 97 32.67 -3.91 -27.07
N HIS A 98 32.87 -4.99 -27.84
CA HIS A 98 32.00 -6.16 -27.85
C HIS A 98 32.06 -6.97 -26.55
N LEU A 99 33.22 -7.05 -25.92
CA LEU A 99 33.44 -7.75 -24.65
C LEU A 99 32.89 -6.92 -23.48
N ARG A 100 33.11 -5.60 -23.51
CA ARG A 100 32.50 -4.65 -22.57
C ARG A 100 30.97 -4.76 -22.58
N ALA A 101 30.35 -4.76 -23.76
CA ALA A 101 28.90 -4.92 -23.89
C ALA A 101 28.38 -6.30 -23.41
N ARG A 102 29.21 -7.35 -23.43
CA ARG A 102 28.85 -8.66 -22.84
C ARG A 102 28.94 -8.65 -21.32
N ILE A 103 29.97 -8.01 -20.77
CA ILE A 103 30.15 -7.88 -19.32
C ILE A 103 29.08 -6.97 -18.72
N ASP A 104 28.82 -5.82 -19.33
CA ASP A 104 27.76 -4.91 -18.88
C ASP A 104 26.39 -5.62 -18.91
N ARG A 105 26.07 -6.37 -19.97
CA ARG A 105 24.85 -7.20 -20.02
C ARG A 105 24.80 -8.28 -18.94
N ALA A 106 25.93 -8.95 -18.67
CA ALA A 106 26.00 -9.99 -17.64
C ALA A 106 25.81 -9.40 -16.23
N ILE A 107 26.39 -8.23 -15.95
CA ILE A 107 26.23 -7.57 -14.66
C ILE A 107 24.82 -6.99 -14.53
N SER A 108 24.26 -6.35 -15.56
CA SER A 108 22.86 -5.89 -15.57
C SER A 108 21.87 -7.03 -15.34
N ALA A 109 22.09 -8.18 -15.97
CA ALA A 109 21.27 -9.38 -15.80
C ALA A 109 21.43 -10.01 -14.40
N ALA A 110 22.65 -9.99 -13.83
CA ALA A 110 22.91 -10.51 -12.49
C ALA A 110 22.36 -9.60 -11.37
N LEU A 111 22.24 -8.29 -11.64
CA LEU A 111 21.72 -7.29 -10.69
C LEU A 111 20.21 -7.05 -10.81
N ASP A 112 19.54 -7.67 -11.79
CA ASP A 112 18.12 -7.46 -12.13
C ASP A 112 17.77 -5.96 -12.28
N PHE A 113 18.74 -5.17 -12.76
CA PHE A 113 18.69 -3.70 -12.75
C PHE A 113 18.88 -3.13 -14.15
N GLU A 114 17.84 -3.30 -14.98
CA GLU A 114 17.69 -2.55 -16.23
C GLU A 114 16.41 -1.72 -16.16
N GLU A 115 16.58 -0.42 -15.89
CA GLU A 115 15.51 0.57 -15.97
C GLU A 115 15.67 1.40 -17.25
N GLY A 116 14.55 1.90 -17.76
CA GLY A 116 14.57 2.86 -18.85
C GLY A 116 13.42 3.84 -18.85
N SER A 117 13.51 4.79 -19.78
CA SER A 117 12.50 5.78 -20.05
C SER A 117 11.75 5.41 -21.33
N ALA A 118 10.44 5.59 -21.36
CA ALA A 118 9.62 5.33 -22.55
C ALA A 118 8.67 6.49 -22.86
N VAL A 119 8.32 6.64 -24.13
CA VAL A 119 7.22 7.49 -24.58
C VAL A 119 6.24 6.62 -25.34
N LEU A 120 5.00 6.58 -24.89
CA LEU A 120 3.88 5.92 -25.56
C LEU A 120 2.98 6.99 -26.16
N THR A 121 2.48 6.79 -27.37
CA THR A 121 1.66 7.81 -28.05
C THR A 121 0.68 7.21 -29.05
N THR A 122 -0.47 7.86 -29.24
CA THR A 122 -1.41 7.57 -30.33
C THR A 122 -1.03 8.30 -31.63
N LEU A 123 -0.16 9.31 -31.54
CA LEU A 123 0.26 10.12 -32.67
C LEU A 123 1.42 9.48 -33.45
N PRO A 124 1.56 9.77 -34.77
CA PRO A 124 2.69 9.29 -35.55
C PRO A 124 4.04 9.80 -35.00
N ILE A 125 4.97 8.86 -34.77
CA ILE A 125 6.35 9.18 -34.40
C ILE A 125 7.15 9.42 -35.67
N VAL A 126 7.66 10.64 -35.85
CA VAL A 126 8.42 11.02 -37.05
C VAL A 126 9.93 11.04 -36.82
N ALA A 127 10.38 11.24 -35.58
CA ALA A 127 11.79 11.14 -35.20
C ALA A 127 11.91 10.82 -33.71
N HIS A 128 13.05 10.29 -33.28
CA HIS A 128 13.38 10.15 -31.86
C HIS A 128 14.90 10.29 -31.65
N GLY A 129 15.32 10.52 -30.41
CA GLY A 129 16.72 10.64 -30.03
C GLY A 129 16.92 10.34 -28.55
N VAL A 130 18.04 9.72 -28.20
CA VAL A 130 18.42 9.42 -26.81
C VAL A 130 19.68 10.20 -26.48
N HIS A 131 19.60 11.03 -25.44
CA HIS A 131 20.69 11.90 -25.03
C HIS A 131 21.13 11.57 -23.62
N HIS A 132 22.42 11.31 -23.43
CA HIS A 132 22.98 11.11 -22.08
C HIS A 132 23.13 12.46 -21.37
N LEU A 133 22.67 12.51 -20.13
CA LEU A 133 22.81 13.69 -19.28
C LEU A 133 24.12 13.62 -18.46
N PRO A 134 24.71 14.76 -18.07
CA PRO A 134 25.92 14.79 -17.26
C PRO A 134 25.79 13.96 -15.98
N ARG A 135 26.81 13.15 -15.66
CA ARG A 135 26.84 12.34 -14.44
C ARG A 135 27.01 13.21 -13.20
N PRO A 136 26.32 12.92 -12.07
CA PRO A 136 26.73 13.42 -10.77
C PRO A 136 28.10 12.82 -10.38
N ASN A 137 28.75 13.33 -9.33
CA ASN A 137 30.07 12.88 -8.89
C ASN A 137 30.12 11.40 -8.43
N LEU A 138 29.00 10.67 -8.48
CA LEU A 138 28.88 9.24 -8.17
C LEU A 138 28.92 8.41 -9.49
N PRO A 139 29.76 7.37 -9.58
CA PRO A 139 30.09 6.69 -10.83
C PRO A 139 28.98 5.82 -11.46
N LEU A 140 27.89 5.54 -10.73
CA LEU A 140 26.88 4.54 -11.11
C LEU A 140 25.51 5.13 -11.53
N GLU A 141 25.31 6.44 -11.45
CA GLU A 141 24.00 7.05 -11.78
C GLU A 141 23.99 7.62 -13.20
N ASN A 142 23.62 6.79 -14.18
CA ASN A 142 23.43 7.19 -15.57
C ASN A 142 22.00 7.70 -15.78
N ARG A 143 21.84 8.93 -16.30
CA ARG A 143 20.52 9.50 -16.66
C ARG A 143 20.45 9.80 -18.15
N VAL A 144 19.29 9.57 -18.75
CA VAL A 144 19.02 9.82 -20.17
C VAL A 144 17.83 10.76 -20.34
N ALA A 145 17.82 11.53 -21.42
CA ALA A 145 16.69 12.27 -21.93
C ALA A 145 16.25 11.64 -23.25
N LEU A 146 15.00 11.18 -23.33
CA LEU A 146 14.40 10.61 -24.52
C LEU A 146 13.56 11.67 -25.24
N ARG A 147 13.98 12.08 -26.43
CA ARG A 147 13.21 12.95 -27.34
C ARG A 147 12.40 12.09 -28.28
N VAL A 148 11.11 12.39 -28.43
CA VAL A 148 10.23 11.84 -29.46
C VAL A 148 9.51 12.97 -30.17
N ARG A 149 9.72 13.08 -31.47
CA ARG A 149 9.02 14.04 -32.33
C ARG A 149 7.74 13.42 -32.86
N LEU A 150 6.64 14.11 -32.62
CA LEU A 150 5.30 13.67 -32.98
C LEU A 150 4.72 14.56 -34.08
N ALA A 151 4.01 13.95 -35.03
CA ALA A 151 3.14 14.69 -35.95
C ALA A 151 1.82 15.01 -35.23
N ALA A 152 1.78 16.12 -34.50
CA ALA A 152 0.56 16.55 -33.81
C ALA A 152 -0.38 17.33 -34.75
N PRO A 153 -1.69 17.41 -34.43
CA PRO A 153 -2.67 18.10 -35.28
C PRO A 153 -2.34 19.58 -35.54
N SER A 154 -1.67 20.25 -34.59
CA SER A 154 -1.25 21.64 -34.68
C SER A 154 0.14 21.85 -35.29
N GLY A 155 0.79 20.78 -35.78
CA GLY A 155 2.16 20.78 -36.29
C GLY A 155 3.11 19.89 -35.48
N PRO A 156 4.39 19.79 -35.87
CA PRO A 156 5.36 18.94 -35.18
C PRO A 156 5.57 19.37 -33.72
N LEU A 157 5.58 18.40 -32.80
CA LEU A 157 5.77 18.60 -31.37
C LEU A 157 6.91 17.70 -30.87
N ASP A 158 7.89 18.27 -30.17
CA ASP A 158 8.91 17.49 -29.48
C ASP A 158 8.50 17.19 -28.05
N VAL A 159 8.36 15.91 -27.74
CA VAL A 159 8.14 15.42 -26.37
C VAL A 159 9.46 14.91 -25.80
N TRP A 160 9.83 15.44 -24.65
CA TRP A 160 11.03 15.06 -23.91
C TRP A 160 10.62 14.32 -22.64
N ASN A 161 11.07 13.08 -22.48
CA ASN A 161 10.92 12.30 -21.26
C ASN A 161 12.25 12.24 -20.49
N VAL A 162 12.25 12.63 -19.22
CA VAL A 162 13.44 12.64 -18.36
C VAL A 162 13.20 11.95 -17.01
N HIS A 163 14.28 11.39 -16.47
CA HIS A 163 14.35 10.97 -15.07
C HIS A 163 15.67 11.50 -14.50
N LEU A 164 15.63 12.61 -13.76
CA LEU A 164 16.83 13.34 -13.31
C LEU A 164 17.35 12.83 -11.96
N THR A 165 18.58 13.22 -11.61
CA THR A 165 19.15 12.93 -10.29
C THR A 165 18.53 13.79 -9.18
N ARG A 166 18.72 13.41 -7.92
CA ARG A 166 18.22 14.15 -6.75
C ARG A 166 18.90 15.51 -6.57
N ALA A 167 18.30 16.37 -5.74
CA ALA A 167 18.72 17.75 -5.50
C ALA A 167 20.23 17.93 -5.23
N GLY A 168 20.81 19.02 -5.74
CA GLY A 168 22.21 19.39 -5.56
C GLY A 168 22.87 19.89 -6.84
N GLY A 169 24.21 20.02 -6.83
CA GLY A 169 24.99 20.51 -7.97
C GLY A 169 24.89 19.63 -9.23
N GLY A 170 24.68 18.32 -9.06
CA GLY A 170 24.45 17.38 -10.16
C GLY A 170 23.15 17.66 -10.92
N HIS A 171 22.04 17.81 -10.18
CA HIS A 171 20.72 18.12 -10.77
C HIS A 171 20.74 19.43 -11.56
N ARG A 172 21.30 20.51 -11.00
CA ARG A 172 21.39 21.80 -11.72
C ARG A 172 22.18 21.69 -13.03
N ARG A 173 23.27 20.92 -13.05
CA ARG A 173 24.04 20.67 -14.29
C ARG A 173 23.24 19.86 -15.30
N GLN A 174 22.47 18.87 -14.86
CA GLN A 174 21.61 18.08 -15.74
C GLN A 174 20.51 18.94 -16.37
N VAL A 175 19.85 19.80 -15.58
CA VAL A 175 18.84 20.72 -16.09
C VAL A 175 19.42 21.72 -17.08
N ALA A 176 20.59 22.31 -16.78
CA ALA A 176 21.25 23.23 -17.71
C ALA A 176 21.63 22.55 -19.03
N ALA A 177 22.17 21.33 -18.97
CA ALA A 177 22.48 20.54 -20.16
C ALA A 177 21.21 20.19 -20.95
N LEU A 178 20.11 19.87 -20.27
CA LEU A 178 18.82 19.57 -20.87
C LEU A 178 18.25 20.78 -21.63
N VAL A 179 18.25 21.97 -21.04
CA VAL A 179 17.82 23.20 -21.71
C VAL A 179 18.64 23.45 -22.99
N ALA A 180 19.96 23.30 -22.90
CA ALA A 180 20.82 23.47 -24.07
C ALA A 180 20.58 22.40 -25.15
N LEU A 181 20.28 21.15 -24.75
CA LEU A 181 19.91 20.08 -25.67
C LEU A 181 18.59 20.37 -26.37
N ILE A 182 17.55 20.76 -25.63
CA ILE A 182 16.23 21.09 -26.21
C ILE A 182 16.36 22.24 -27.21
N GLY A 183 17.08 23.30 -26.85
CA GLY A 183 17.30 24.44 -27.75
C GLY A 183 17.95 24.05 -29.09
N ARG A 184 18.91 23.11 -29.07
CA ARG A 184 19.57 22.62 -30.29
C ARG A 184 18.71 21.64 -31.08
N GLU A 185 18.09 20.68 -30.39
CA GLU A 185 17.46 19.52 -31.01
C GLU A 185 16.01 19.77 -31.45
N SER A 186 15.33 20.72 -30.79
CA SER A 186 13.95 21.09 -31.15
C SER A 186 13.87 22.18 -32.21
N ALA A 187 14.98 22.86 -32.53
CA ALA A 187 15.09 23.75 -33.69
C ALA A 187 13.94 24.78 -33.84
N GLY A 188 13.46 25.34 -32.72
CA GLY A 188 12.34 26.29 -32.69
C GLY A 188 10.94 25.67 -32.72
N LEU A 189 10.83 24.34 -32.79
CA LEU A 189 9.56 23.65 -32.61
C LEU A 189 9.10 23.71 -31.16
N PRO A 190 7.77 23.67 -30.91
CA PRO A 190 7.24 23.50 -29.56
C PRO A 190 7.83 22.24 -28.89
N ALA A 191 8.30 22.41 -27.64
CA ALA A 191 8.84 21.34 -26.84
C ALA A 191 8.05 21.20 -25.53
N VAL A 192 7.63 19.98 -25.22
CA VAL A 192 7.03 19.66 -23.92
C VAL A 192 7.95 18.72 -23.17
N LEU A 193 8.26 19.10 -21.94
CA LEU A 193 9.12 18.34 -21.05
C LEU A 193 8.27 17.63 -20.00
N LEU A 194 8.33 16.30 -20.00
CA LEU A 194 7.65 15.39 -19.09
C LEU A 194 8.71 14.58 -18.34
N GLY A 195 8.46 14.21 -17.08
CA GLY A 195 9.42 13.40 -16.37
C GLY A 195 9.34 13.45 -14.86
N ASP A 196 10.21 12.66 -14.24
CA ASP A 196 10.51 12.73 -12.82
C ASP A 196 11.82 13.51 -12.62
N PHE A 197 11.70 14.68 -12.00
CA PHE A 197 12.83 15.57 -11.76
C PHE A 197 13.54 15.27 -10.44
N ASN A 198 12.99 14.38 -9.60
CA ASN A 198 13.52 14.03 -8.27
C ASN A 198 13.73 15.23 -7.32
N VAL A 199 13.05 16.35 -7.58
CA VAL A 199 13.12 17.59 -6.80
C VAL A 199 11.76 18.27 -6.70
N SER A 200 11.57 19.13 -5.71
CA SER A 200 10.43 20.05 -5.66
C SER A 200 10.60 21.20 -6.65
N GLU A 201 9.50 21.88 -6.97
CA GLU A 201 9.46 23.05 -7.86
C GLU A 201 10.36 24.21 -7.39
N GLU A 202 10.64 24.32 -6.09
CA GLU A 202 11.46 25.39 -5.51
C GLU A 202 12.97 25.17 -5.74
N ALA A 203 13.37 23.97 -6.19
CA ALA A 203 14.76 23.61 -6.33
C ALA A 203 15.50 24.51 -7.34
N ALA A 204 16.78 24.77 -7.08
CA ALA A 204 17.60 25.66 -7.90
C ALA A 204 17.70 25.23 -9.38
N GLY A 205 17.56 23.94 -9.68
CA GLY A 205 17.49 23.44 -11.05
C GLY A 205 16.21 23.88 -11.76
N MET A 206 15.07 23.86 -11.08
CA MET A 206 13.78 24.23 -11.68
C MET A 206 13.72 25.70 -12.08
N ARG A 207 14.40 26.58 -11.32
CA ARG A 207 14.59 27.99 -11.71
C ARG A 207 15.30 28.17 -13.05
N VAL A 208 16.18 27.23 -13.44
CA VAL A 208 16.85 27.26 -14.75
C VAL A 208 15.86 26.98 -15.89
N LEU A 209 14.89 26.09 -15.68
CA LEU A 209 13.83 25.83 -16.67
C LEU A 209 12.91 27.03 -16.82
N GLY A 210 12.48 27.62 -15.70
CA GLY A 210 11.67 28.84 -15.72
C GLY A 210 12.37 30.00 -16.44
N ALA A 211 13.66 30.21 -16.16
CA ALA A 211 14.46 31.21 -16.86
C ALA A 211 14.64 30.93 -18.38
N ALA A 212 14.53 29.66 -18.78
CA ALA A 212 14.53 29.25 -20.19
C ALA A 212 13.15 29.32 -20.86
N GLY A 213 12.13 29.83 -20.16
CA GLY A 213 10.78 30.03 -20.69
C GLY A 213 9.83 28.82 -20.53
N PHE A 214 10.25 27.75 -19.84
CA PHE A 214 9.35 26.66 -19.51
C PHE A 214 8.36 27.08 -18.42
N GLN A 215 7.10 26.67 -18.59
CA GLN A 215 6.04 26.91 -17.61
C GLN A 215 5.62 25.58 -17.00
N ASP A 216 5.42 25.57 -15.68
CA ASP A 216 4.88 24.43 -14.98
C ASP A 216 3.35 24.36 -15.20
N ALA A 217 2.93 23.42 -16.04
CA ALA A 217 1.53 23.24 -16.41
C ALA A 217 0.65 22.87 -15.21
N TYR A 218 1.19 22.16 -14.21
CA TYR A 218 0.43 21.82 -13.00
C TYR A 218 0.19 23.07 -12.17
N ARG A 219 1.23 23.89 -11.96
CA ARG A 219 1.14 25.15 -11.20
C ARG A 219 0.18 26.16 -11.84
N LEU A 220 0.14 26.22 -13.17
CA LEU A 220 -0.80 27.09 -13.91
C LEU A 220 -2.27 26.74 -13.62
N VAL A 221 -2.58 25.46 -13.43
CA VAL A 221 -3.95 24.99 -13.16
C VAL A 221 -4.25 24.95 -11.66
N HIS A 222 -3.25 24.64 -10.85
CA HIS A 222 -3.39 24.32 -9.43
C HIS A 222 -2.64 25.33 -8.55
N GLY A 223 -2.94 26.63 -8.75
CA GLY A 223 -2.31 27.81 -8.16
C GLY A 223 -1.49 27.61 -6.88
N SER A 224 -2.12 27.32 -5.75
CA SER A 224 -1.46 27.11 -4.44
C SER A 224 -1.46 25.65 -3.96
N ALA A 225 -1.79 24.70 -4.84
CA ALA A 225 -1.77 23.29 -4.46
C ALA A 225 -0.34 22.85 -4.09
N PRO A 226 -0.18 21.84 -3.23
CA PRO A 226 1.13 21.45 -2.71
C PRO A 226 2.14 20.95 -3.76
N GLY A 227 1.77 20.80 -5.04
CA GLY A 227 2.71 20.53 -6.16
C GLY A 227 3.48 19.22 -6.07
N LEU A 228 3.29 18.43 -5.01
CA LEU A 228 3.97 17.17 -4.79
C LEU A 228 3.47 16.13 -5.79
N THR A 229 4.40 15.46 -6.47
CA THR A 229 4.16 14.16 -7.08
C THR A 229 3.61 13.26 -5.98
N ALA A 230 2.30 12.99 -6.00
CA ALA A 230 1.68 12.17 -4.98
C ALA A 230 2.32 10.77 -5.03
N TRP A 231 3.00 10.38 -3.95
CA TRP A 231 3.25 8.97 -3.70
C TRP A 231 1.90 8.32 -3.46
N GLN A 232 1.32 7.73 -4.50
CA GLN A 232 0.21 6.81 -4.33
C GLN A 232 0.79 5.52 -3.76
N ARG A 233 0.60 5.31 -2.45
CA ARG A 233 0.63 3.95 -1.90
C ARG A 233 -0.49 3.19 -2.59
N VAL A 234 -0.13 2.33 -3.55
CA VAL A 234 -1.07 1.39 -4.20
C VAL A 234 -1.55 0.32 -3.19
N ASP A 235 -1.01 0.31 -1.98
CA ASP A 235 -1.50 -0.50 -0.87
C ASP A 235 -2.72 0.18 -0.21
N ALA A 236 -3.91 -0.21 -0.64
CA ALA A 236 -5.00 -0.36 0.32
C ALA A 236 -4.62 -1.48 1.33
N PRO A 237 -5.24 -1.49 2.52
CA PRO A 237 -4.59 -1.44 3.82
C PRO A 237 -3.74 -2.67 4.17
N GLY A 238 -2.70 -2.43 4.98
CA GLY A 238 -2.04 -3.48 5.75
C GLY A 238 -0.63 -3.87 5.31
N GLN A 239 0.31 -2.92 5.23
CA GLN A 239 1.73 -3.22 5.47
C GLN A 239 2.41 -2.10 6.27
N SER A 240 2.79 -2.46 7.48
CA SER A 240 3.58 -1.69 8.44
C SER A 240 4.93 -1.30 7.84
N ARG A 241 5.19 0.01 7.75
CA ARG A 241 6.54 0.50 7.46
C ARG A 241 7.34 0.52 8.76
N HIS A 242 8.21 -0.47 8.93
CA HIS A 242 9.37 -0.34 9.80
C HIS A 242 10.27 0.79 9.27
N GLY A 243 10.19 1.96 9.90
CA GLY A 243 11.20 3.00 9.81
C GLY A 243 12.13 2.93 11.01
N ARG A 244 13.16 2.08 10.98
CA ARG A 244 14.34 2.32 11.83
C ARG A 244 15.43 2.98 10.98
N ARG A 245 15.78 4.20 11.38
CA ARG A 245 17.01 4.88 10.99
C ARG A 245 18.19 3.95 11.29
N THR A 246 19.10 3.77 10.34
CA THR A 246 20.46 3.29 10.62
C THR A 246 21.46 4.41 10.38
N PRO A 247 22.48 4.57 11.25
CA PRO A 247 23.49 5.62 11.14
C PRO A 247 24.52 5.31 10.04
N HIS A 248 25.21 6.37 9.62
CA HIS A 248 26.10 6.52 8.48
C HIS A 248 27.35 5.60 8.36
N ALA A 249 27.45 4.48 9.11
CA ALA A 249 28.67 3.66 9.14
C ALA A 249 28.69 2.43 8.21
N MET A 250 27.57 2.07 7.55
CA MET A 250 27.48 0.85 6.72
C MET A 250 27.47 1.16 5.21
N ARG A 251 28.49 1.85 4.68
CA ARG A 251 28.58 2.15 3.23
C ARG A 251 29.82 1.59 2.53
N LEU A 252 30.65 0.79 3.19
CA LEU A 252 31.92 0.33 2.60
C LEU A 252 32.18 -1.19 2.63
N LEU A 253 31.33 -2.02 3.26
CA LEU A 253 31.70 -3.44 3.48
C LEU A 253 31.21 -4.45 2.43
N VAL A 254 30.38 -4.06 1.44
CA VAL A 254 29.76 -5.02 0.51
C VAL A 254 30.55 -5.20 -0.80
N ALA A 255 31.46 -4.28 -1.13
CA ALA A 255 32.25 -4.37 -2.37
C ALA A 255 33.49 -5.28 -2.28
N VAL A 256 33.90 -5.71 -1.08
CA VAL A 256 35.08 -6.59 -0.88
C VAL A 256 34.68 -8.04 -0.59
N ALA A 257 33.45 -8.31 -0.14
CA ALA A 257 32.99 -9.66 0.21
C ALA A 257 32.72 -10.58 -1.01
N LEU A 258 32.66 -10.04 -2.23
CA LEU A 258 32.41 -10.81 -3.46
C LEU A 258 33.67 -11.38 -4.13
N LEU A 259 34.86 -11.14 -3.57
CA LEU A 259 36.13 -11.70 -4.03
C LEU A 259 36.79 -12.66 -3.02
N GLY A 260 36.11 -12.98 -1.91
CA GLY A 260 36.65 -13.82 -0.85
C GLY A 260 35.61 -14.74 -0.21
N ALA A 261 35.07 -15.68 -0.98
CA ALA A 261 34.34 -16.83 -0.42
C ALA A 261 34.43 -18.04 -1.37
N ILE A 262 35.65 -18.49 -1.65
CA ILE A 262 35.89 -19.93 -1.79
C ILE A 262 36.04 -20.42 -0.35
N GLY A 263 35.02 -21.10 0.16
CA GLY A 263 35.03 -21.69 1.50
C GLY A 263 33.63 -21.89 2.07
N THR A 264 33.09 -23.09 1.92
CA THR A 264 32.02 -23.59 2.80
C THR A 264 32.59 -23.81 4.20
N PRO A 265 31.73 -23.68 5.23
CA PRO A 265 31.33 -24.89 5.91
C PRO A 265 29.80 -25.01 5.95
N GLY A 266 29.31 -26.19 5.57
CA GLY A 266 27.93 -26.56 5.81
C GLY A 266 27.71 -26.78 7.30
N GLY A 267 26.97 -25.89 7.94
CA GLY A 267 26.23 -26.23 9.16
C GLY A 267 24.92 -26.91 8.75
N ALA A 268 24.61 -28.06 9.34
CA ALA A 268 23.32 -28.72 9.13
C ALA A 268 22.18 -27.75 9.49
N ALA A 269 21.12 -27.71 8.68
CA ALA A 269 19.94 -26.92 9.00
C ALA A 269 19.38 -27.36 10.36
N THR A 270 19.02 -26.41 11.23
CA THR A 270 18.34 -26.72 12.48
C THR A 270 17.03 -27.43 12.18
N VAL A 271 16.64 -28.40 13.00
CA VAL A 271 15.44 -29.21 12.78
C VAL A 271 14.49 -29.01 13.94
N LEU A 272 13.20 -28.80 13.67
CA LEU A 272 12.13 -28.87 14.65
C LEU A 272 11.76 -30.35 14.83
N GLU A 273 12.20 -30.93 15.95
CA GLU A 273 12.16 -32.36 16.24
C GLU A 273 10.81 -32.79 16.82
N HIS A 274 10.28 -32.01 17.77
CA HIS A 274 9.09 -32.41 18.53
C HIS A 274 8.32 -31.23 19.08
N VAL A 275 6.99 -31.40 19.23
CA VAL A 275 6.12 -30.48 19.95
C VAL A 275 5.26 -31.28 20.93
N ASP A 276 5.28 -30.88 22.19
CA ASP A 276 4.42 -31.43 23.24
C ASP A 276 3.61 -30.34 23.95
N VAL A 277 2.45 -30.74 24.46
CA VAL A 277 1.56 -29.88 25.24
C VAL A 277 1.56 -30.39 26.68
N ALA A 278 2.07 -29.58 27.60
CA ALA A 278 1.97 -29.81 29.03
C ALA A 278 0.67 -29.19 29.56
N ALA A 279 -0.24 -30.04 30.05
CA ALA A 279 -1.48 -29.63 30.71
C ALA A 279 -1.24 -29.11 32.16
N SER A 280 -0.19 -28.32 32.35
CA SER A 280 0.13 -27.62 33.60
C SER A 280 -0.75 -26.38 33.80
N LYS A 281 -0.65 -25.73 34.97
CA LYS A 281 -1.19 -24.39 35.22
C LYS A 281 -0.02 -23.44 35.49
N PRO A 282 0.36 -22.55 34.56
CA PRO A 282 -0.23 -22.30 33.23
C PRO A 282 -0.02 -23.45 32.22
N THR A 283 -0.89 -23.55 31.20
CA THR A 283 -0.73 -24.52 30.09
C THR A 283 0.52 -24.14 29.31
N ALA A 284 1.41 -25.11 29.03
CA ALA A 284 2.64 -24.86 28.29
C ALA A 284 2.75 -25.73 27.03
N VAL A 285 3.35 -25.18 25.98
CA VAL A 285 3.73 -25.91 24.76
C VAL A 285 5.25 -25.90 24.67
N HIS A 286 5.87 -27.07 24.63
CA HIS A 286 7.32 -27.20 24.43
C HIS A 286 7.60 -27.55 22.98
N VAL A 287 8.54 -26.83 22.38
CA VAL A 287 9.05 -27.07 21.04
C VAL A 287 10.52 -27.43 21.15
N ARG A 288 10.87 -28.64 20.74
CA ARG A 288 12.24 -29.15 20.76
C ARG A 288 12.89 -29.01 19.39
N LEU A 289 14.10 -28.45 19.38
CA LEU A 289 14.90 -28.21 18.19
C LEU A 289 16.23 -28.98 18.27
N SER A 290 16.87 -29.22 17.13
CA SER A 290 18.21 -29.83 17.09
C SER A 290 19.33 -28.83 17.42
N ALA A 291 19.04 -27.53 17.40
CA ALA A 291 19.94 -26.44 17.80
C ALA A 291 19.13 -25.22 18.28
N PRO A 292 19.73 -24.30 19.06
CA PRO A 292 19.04 -23.09 19.53
C PRO A 292 18.60 -22.18 18.37
N VAL A 293 17.35 -21.71 18.42
CA VAL A 293 16.78 -20.76 17.44
C VAL A 293 15.94 -19.74 18.20
N HIS A 294 16.09 -18.46 17.85
CA HIS A 294 15.24 -17.38 18.36
C HIS A 294 13.88 -17.39 17.64
N PRO A 295 12.78 -17.71 18.32
CA PRO A 295 11.46 -17.78 17.71
C PRO A 295 10.81 -16.40 17.59
N VAL A 296 9.90 -16.25 16.63
CA VAL A 296 9.09 -15.04 16.44
C VAL A 296 7.61 -15.38 16.61
N ALA A 297 6.99 -14.86 17.67
CA ALA A 297 5.58 -15.11 17.96
C ALA A 297 4.64 -13.96 17.48
N ARG A 298 3.44 -14.31 16.99
CA ARG A 298 2.41 -13.37 16.51
C ARG A 298 1.00 -13.86 16.86
N VAL A 299 0.09 -12.93 17.18
CA VAL A 299 -1.32 -13.22 17.48
C VAL A 299 -2.20 -12.95 16.26
N LEU A 300 -3.20 -13.80 16.04
CA LEU A 300 -4.24 -13.62 15.04
C LEU A 300 -5.62 -13.76 15.73
N PRO A 301 -6.50 -12.73 15.68
CA PRO A 301 -7.81 -12.80 16.32
C PRO A 301 -8.76 -13.79 15.64
N ALA A 302 -9.87 -14.09 16.32
CA ALA A 302 -10.92 -14.97 15.80
C ALA A 302 -11.55 -14.40 14.52
N ARG A 303 -12.01 -15.29 13.63
CA ARG A 303 -12.83 -14.99 12.45
C ARG A 303 -14.02 -15.95 12.41
N ASP A 304 -15.04 -15.63 11.62
CA ASP A 304 -16.30 -16.40 11.52
C ASP A 304 -16.12 -17.91 11.30
N ASP A 305 -14.99 -18.35 10.73
CA ASP A 305 -14.65 -19.73 10.41
C ASP A 305 -13.43 -20.30 11.16
N ALA A 306 -12.76 -19.50 12.01
CA ALA A 306 -11.52 -19.91 12.63
C ALA A 306 -11.30 -19.34 14.05
N PRO A 307 -10.85 -20.16 15.01
CA PRO A 307 -10.56 -19.70 16.36
C PRO A 307 -9.40 -18.69 16.38
N PRO A 308 -9.28 -17.91 17.47
CA PRO A 308 -8.09 -17.09 17.72
C PRO A 308 -6.84 -17.96 17.76
N ARG A 309 -5.71 -17.45 17.25
CA ARG A 309 -4.48 -18.21 17.01
C ARG A 309 -3.23 -17.47 17.47
N ILE A 310 -2.22 -18.23 17.88
CA ILE A 310 -0.85 -17.74 18.05
C ILE A 310 0.06 -18.52 17.09
N TYR A 311 0.82 -17.82 16.25
CA TYR A 311 1.85 -18.39 15.39
C TYR A 311 3.22 -18.16 16.02
N VAL A 312 4.08 -19.18 16.02
CA VAL A 312 5.46 -19.10 16.47
C VAL A 312 6.36 -19.64 15.36
N ASP A 313 7.16 -18.75 14.77
CA ASP A 313 8.05 -19.02 13.65
C ASP A 313 9.48 -19.29 14.13
N PHE A 314 10.14 -20.28 13.54
CA PHE A 314 11.52 -20.69 13.85
C PHE A 314 12.41 -20.51 12.61
N PRO A 315 13.03 -19.33 12.41
CA PRO A 315 13.89 -19.06 11.25
C PRO A 315 15.15 -19.92 11.26
N GLY A 316 15.52 -20.45 10.09
CA GLY A 316 16.63 -21.38 9.94
C GLY A 316 16.29 -22.82 10.33
N ALA A 317 15.06 -23.10 10.79
CA ALA A 317 14.61 -24.44 11.13
C ALA A 317 13.82 -25.10 9.98
N ALA A 318 14.10 -26.37 9.73
CA ALA A 318 13.30 -27.28 8.91
C ALA A 318 12.43 -28.17 9.81
N LEU A 319 11.24 -28.55 9.35
CA LEU A 319 10.38 -29.51 10.04
C LEU A 319 10.93 -30.94 9.85
N ASP A 320 11.01 -31.72 10.93
CA ASP A 320 11.31 -33.15 10.82
C ASP A 320 10.04 -33.90 10.37
N GLY A 321 9.95 -34.21 9.08
CA GLY A 321 8.82 -34.98 8.53
C GLY A 321 7.57 -34.16 8.19
N ALA A 322 6.41 -34.82 8.27
CA ALA A 322 5.13 -34.22 7.86
C ALA A 322 4.55 -33.29 8.94
N PRO A 323 3.75 -32.27 8.56
CA PRO A 323 2.96 -31.46 9.48
C PRO A 323 2.19 -32.31 10.49
N THR A 324 2.37 -32.03 11.78
CA THR A 324 1.70 -32.73 12.87
C THR A 324 0.64 -31.85 13.54
N THR A 325 -0.37 -32.47 14.13
CA THR A 325 -1.35 -31.80 15.00
C THR A 325 -1.38 -32.53 16.33
N VAL A 326 -1.20 -31.78 17.42
CA VAL A 326 -1.25 -32.24 18.81
C VAL A 326 -2.49 -31.65 19.47
N GLU A 327 -3.25 -32.45 20.21
CA GLU A 327 -4.41 -31.94 20.95
C GLU A 327 -3.97 -30.97 22.05
N GLY A 328 -4.79 -29.94 22.29
CA GLY A 328 -4.53 -28.93 23.30
C GLY A 328 -5.12 -29.28 24.67
N ALA A 329 -4.90 -28.40 25.65
CA ALA A 329 -5.49 -28.50 26.98
C ALA A 329 -6.06 -27.15 27.45
N GLY A 330 -7.29 -27.16 27.98
CA GLY A 330 -7.96 -25.98 28.52
C GLY A 330 -8.31 -24.94 27.45
N ASN A 331 -7.72 -23.74 27.53
CA ASN A 331 -7.94 -22.68 26.54
C ASN A 331 -7.19 -22.93 25.22
N LEU A 332 -6.25 -23.88 25.17
CA LEU A 332 -5.58 -24.34 23.97
C LEU A 332 -6.39 -25.48 23.35
N LEU A 333 -6.91 -25.30 22.13
CA LEU A 333 -7.69 -26.30 21.42
C LEU A 333 -6.79 -27.35 20.76
N ARG A 334 -5.73 -26.90 20.06
CA ARG A 334 -4.75 -27.76 19.40
C ARG A 334 -3.48 -26.98 19.02
N VAL A 335 -2.40 -27.71 18.82
CA VAL A 335 -1.13 -27.21 18.29
C VAL A 335 -0.85 -27.86 16.94
N ARG A 336 -0.47 -27.07 15.94
CA ARG A 336 -0.15 -27.56 14.59
C ARG A 336 1.26 -27.15 14.20
N THR A 337 2.00 -28.04 13.56
CA THR A 337 3.32 -27.74 13.00
C THR A 337 3.25 -27.70 11.47
N GLY A 338 4.14 -26.97 10.82
CA GLY A 338 4.24 -26.96 9.37
C GLY A 338 5.47 -26.19 8.85
N GLN A 339 5.94 -26.56 7.67
CA GLN A 339 6.97 -25.79 6.97
C GLN A 339 6.33 -24.55 6.34
N PHE A 340 6.67 -23.36 6.82
CA PHE A 340 6.09 -22.10 6.31
C PHE A 340 6.75 -21.66 4.99
N ASP A 341 8.08 -21.78 4.91
CA ASP A 341 8.87 -21.57 3.70
C ASP A 341 10.12 -22.46 3.69
N ARG A 342 11.02 -22.33 2.70
CA ARG A 342 12.22 -23.18 2.55
C ARG A 342 13.19 -23.15 3.75
N THR A 343 13.07 -22.17 4.65
CA THR A 343 14.02 -21.96 5.75
C THR A 343 13.34 -21.77 7.10
N THR A 344 12.01 -21.86 7.19
CA THR A 344 11.27 -21.51 8.41
C THR A 344 10.19 -22.54 8.75
N ALA A 345 10.32 -23.18 9.91
CA ALA A 345 9.27 -24.01 10.52
C ALA A 345 8.32 -23.14 11.36
N ARG A 346 7.04 -23.50 11.41
CA ARG A 346 5.99 -22.75 12.12
C ARG A 346 5.18 -23.67 13.03
N VAL A 347 4.92 -23.19 14.23
CA VAL A 347 4.01 -23.80 15.21
C VAL A 347 2.79 -22.88 15.38
N VAL A 348 1.58 -23.44 15.39
CA VAL A 348 0.30 -22.70 15.46
C VAL A 348 -0.53 -23.22 16.61
N LEU A 349 -0.87 -22.36 17.56
CA LEU A 349 -1.74 -22.66 18.68
C LEU A 349 -3.14 -22.13 18.36
N ASP A 350 -4.12 -23.01 18.19
CA ASP A 350 -5.54 -22.62 18.06
C ASP A 350 -6.14 -22.53 19.47
N LEU A 351 -6.80 -21.43 19.82
CA LEU A 351 -7.28 -21.13 21.18
C LEU A 351 -8.80 -21.02 21.23
N ALA A 352 -9.41 -21.36 22.36
CA ALA A 352 -10.84 -21.12 22.59
C ALA A 352 -11.12 -19.62 22.76
N ARG A 353 -10.21 -18.91 23.44
CA ARG A 353 -10.20 -17.45 23.61
C ARG A 353 -8.77 -16.94 23.57
N LEU A 354 -8.55 -15.68 23.16
CA LEU A 354 -7.23 -15.07 23.28
C LEU A 354 -6.82 -14.98 24.76
N ALA A 355 -5.58 -15.38 25.03
CA ALA A 355 -4.96 -15.33 26.35
C ALA A 355 -3.59 -14.66 26.25
N PRO A 356 -3.14 -13.94 27.28
CA PRO A 356 -1.73 -13.55 27.40
C PRO A 356 -0.83 -14.78 27.35
N PHE A 357 0.36 -14.64 26.77
CA PHE A 357 1.33 -15.72 26.67
C PHE A 357 2.76 -15.20 26.80
N SER A 358 3.68 -16.08 27.17
CA SER A 358 5.12 -15.80 27.17
C SER A 358 5.88 -16.89 26.42
N VAL A 359 6.97 -16.50 25.76
CA VAL A 359 7.90 -17.43 25.10
C VAL A 359 9.23 -17.37 25.82
N ARG A 360 9.75 -18.53 26.22
CA ARG A 360 11.05 -18.68 26.86
C ARG A 360 11.92 -19.63 26.05
N GLU A 361 13.20 -19.30 25.96
CA GLU A 361 14.20 -20.08 25.24
C GLU A 361 15.18 -20.70 26.24
N GLU A 362 15.27 -22.02 26.25
CA GLU A 362 16.13 -22.79 27.15
C GLU A 362 16.96 -23.77 26.32
N GLY A 363 18.11 -23.32 25.83
CA GLY A 363 18.98 -24.10 24.98
C GLY A 363 18.29 -24.46 23.66
N THR A 364 17.94 -25.74 23.50
CA THR A 364 17.25 -26.26 22.31
C THR A 364 15.74 -26.41 22.48
N THR A 365 15.19 -25.97 23.60
CA THR A 365 13.77 -26.03 23.90
C THR A 365 13.19 -24.62 23.96
N VAL A 366 12.08 -24.41 23.26
CA VAL A 366 11.27 -23.20 23.34
C VAL A 366 9.96 -23.52 24.04
N THR A 367 9.67 -22.82 25.13
CA THR A 367 8.47 -22.99 25.95
C THR A 367 7.51 -21.83 25.73
N ILE A 368 6.28 -22.13 25.34
CA ILE A 368 5.19 -21.16 25.16
C ILE A 368 4.16 -21.37 26.28
N GLU A 369 4.12 -20.47 27.25
CA GLU A 369 3.18 -20.53 28.39
C GLU A 369 1.96 -19.67 28.11
N LEU A 370 0.75 -20.23 28.28
CA LEU A 370 -0.52 -19.52 28.16
C LEU A 370 -1.08 -19.18 29.55
N ALA A 371 -1.36 -17.91 29.80
CA ALA A 371 -1.99 -17.46 31.04
C ALA A 371 -3.41 -18.03 31.18
N ALA A 372 -3.81 -18.31 32.41
CA ALA A 372 -5.16 -18.80 32.70
C ALA A 372 -6.20 -17.71 32.38
N VAL A 373 -7.20 -18.05 31.58
CA VAL A 373 -8.36 -17.18 31.32
C VAL A 373 -9.50 -17.63 32.24
N PRO A 374 -9.99 -16.79 33.17
CA PRO A 374 -11.11 -17.17 34.02
C PRO A 374 -12.34 -17.52 33.18
N PRO A 375 -13.13 -18.54 33.58
CA PRO A 375 -14.39 -18.84 32.91
C PRO A 375 -15.35 -17.64 33.02
N PRO A 376 -16.19 -17.39 32.01
CA PRO A 376 -17.19 -16.33 32.09
C PRO A 376 -18.15 -16.63 33.26
N PRO A 377 -18.66 -15.61 33.96
CA PRO A 377 -19.67 -15.82 34.98
C PRO A 377 -20.91 -16.46 34.34
N PRO A 378 -21.57 -17.43 35.00
CA PRO A 378 -22.82 -17.99 34.51
C PRO A 378 -23.85 -16.87 34.39
N ALA A 379 -24.58 -16.84 33.28
CA ALA A 379 -25.66 -15.88 33.06
C ALA A 379 -26.73 -16.03 34.15
N ALA A 380 -26.75 -15.09 35.09
CA ALA A 380 -27.76 -14.99 36.13
C ALA A 380 -28.84 -14.02 35.66
N GLY A 381 -30.10 -14.48 35.61
CA GLY A 381 -31.24 -13.57 35.45
C GLY A 381 -32.49 -14.11 34.76
N ALA A 382 -32.85 -15.39 34.91
CA ALA A 382 -34.27 -15.75 34.83
C ALA A 382 -34.85 -15.63 36.25
N SER A 383 -35.80 -14.72 36.43
CA SER A 383 -36.64 -14.63 37.65
C SER A 383 -38.12 -14.57 37.24
N PRO A 384 -39.04 -15.03 38.10
CA PRO A 384 -40.11 -15.93 37.67
C PRO A 384 -41.53 -15.35 37.79
N ALA A 385 -42.44 -15.99 37.06
CA ALA A 385 -43.88 -16.18 37.28
C ALA A 385 -44.79 -14.95 37.57
N ALA A 386 -45.72 -14.69 36.65
CA ALA A 386 -47.04 -14.13 36.95
C ALA A 386 -48.08 -14.72 35.98
N GLU A 387 -49.25 -15.03 36.54
CA GLU A 387 -50.34 -15.87 36.06
C GLU A 387 -51.16 -15.36 34.86
N ALA A 388 -51.93 -16.30 34.30
CA ALA A 388 -52.81 -16.21 33.14
C ALA A 388 -53.98 -15.21 33.27
N SER A 389 -54.39 -14.65 32.12
CA SER A 389 -55.74 -14.12 31.83
C SER A 389 -56.02 -14.18 30.31
N PRO A 390 -57.30 -14.31 29.87
CA PRO A 390 -57.69 -14.81 28.53
C PRO A 390 -57.80 -13.69 27.46
N PRO A 391 -58.03 -14.00 26.16
CA PRO A 391 -57.76 -13.06 25.07
C PRO A 391 -58.95 -12.11 24.80
N PRO A 392 -58.72 -10.84 24.45
CA PRO A 392 -59.71 -10.03 23.76
C PRO A 392 -59.52 -10.06 22.24
N ALA A 393 -60.67 -10.06 21.58
CA ALA A 393 -60.89 -10.19 20.15
C ALA A 393 -60.27 -9.07 19.29
N ALA A 394 -60.15 -9.38 18.00
CA ALA A 394 -59.64 -8.55 16.92
C ALA A 394 -60.20 -7.11 16.92
N ALA A 395 -59.29 -6.13 16.79
CA ALA A 395 -59.57 -4.74 16.45
C ALA A 395 -59.04 -4.43 15.04
N PRO A 396 -59.59 -3.42 14.34
CA PRO A 396 -59.70 -3.37 12.89
C PRO A 396 -58.44 -2.84 12.20
N ALA A 397 -58.29 -3.16 10.91
CA ALA A 397 -57.17 -2.74 10.08
C ALA A 397 -57.02 -1.21 10.03
N PRO A 398 -55.77 -0.68 10.03
CA PRO A 398 -55.52 0.76 10.04
C PRO A 398 -55.93 1.41 8.69
N PRO A 399 -56.33 2.69 8.72
CA PRO A 399 -56.66 3.43 7.50
C PRO A 399 -55.40 3.63 6.62
N PRO A 400 -55.57 3.80 5.30
CA PRO A 400 -54.44 3.94 4.39
C PRO A 400 -53.61 5.17 4.76
N PRO A 401 -52.27 5.06 4.73
CA PRO A 401 -51.40 6.17 5.12
C PRO A 401 -51.60 7.35 4.17
N ALA A 402 -51.67 8.55 4.77
CA ALA A 402 -51.61 9.81 4.04
C ALA A 402 -50.34 9.84 3.16
N PRO A 403 -50.30 10.63 2.06
CA PRO A 403 -49.16 10.63 1.17
C PRO A 403 -47.90 11.00 1.96
N LEU A 404 -46.97 10.04 2.05
CA LEU A 404 -45.69 10.19 2.74
C LEU A 404 -44.99 11.44 2.22
N ALA A 405 -44.88 12.46 3.06
CA ALA A 405 -43.74 13.36 2.97
C ALA A 405 -42.50 12.45 2.97
N GLN A 406 -41.68 12.51 1.92
CA GLN A 406 -40.54 11.63 1.75
C GLN A 406 -39.72 11.64 3.05
N ALA A 407 -39.67 10.51 3.75
CA ALA A 407 -38.96 10.41 5.01
C ALA A 407 -37.50 10.79 4.78
N ARG A 408 -36.98 11.73 5.60
CA ARG A 408 -35.60 12.19 5.48
C ARG A 408 -34.66 10.98 5.68
N PRO A 409 -33.64 10.80 4.82
CA PRO A 409 -32.67 9.72 5.00
C PRO A 409 -32.04 9.77 6.39
N ILE A 410 -31.95 8.62 7.04
CA ILE A 410 -31.37 8.50 8.38
C ILE A 410 -29.87 8.23 8.26
N ILE A 411 -29.04 8.99 8.96
CA ILE A 411 -27.61 8.72 9.14
C ILE A 411 -27.40 8.39 10.62
N VAL A 412 -26.82 7.24 10.90
CA VAL A 412 -26.41 6.85 12.24
C VAL A 412 -24.94 7.18 12.42
N VAL A 413 -24.60 7.92 13.47
CA VAL A 413 -23.23 8.25 13.88
C VAL A 413 -22.92 7.51 15.17
N ASP A 414 -22.04 6.53 15.10
CA ASP A 414 -21.60 5.74 16.25
C ASP A 414 -20.34 6.34 16.87
N ALA A 415 -20.44 6.76 18.13
CA ALA A 415 -19.29 7.15 18.93
C ALA A 415 -18.69 5.88 19.57
N GLY A 416 -17.54 5.43 19.06
CA GLY A 416 -16.81 4.26 19.58
C GLY A 416 -16.63 4.26 21.10
N HIS A 417 -16.55 3.07 21.71
CA HIS A 417 -16.28 2.90 23.14
C HIS A 417 -17.34 3.56 24.05
N GLY A 418 -16.99 3.89 25.30
CA GLY A 418 -17.86 4.56 26.29
C GLY A 418 -17.98 3.78 27.60
N GLY A 419 -18.26 4.49 28.70
CA GLY A 419 -18.40 3.93 30.03
C GLY A 419 -17.17 3.16 30.46
N ARG A 420 -17.33 1.84 30.65
CA ARG A 420 -16.26 0.90 31.08
C ARG A 420 -15.20 0.63 30.02
N ASP A 421 -15.46 0.98 28.76
CA ASP A 421 -14.49 0.86 27.67
C ASP A 421 -13.94 2.25 27.36
N PRO A 422 -12.71 2.58 27.77
CA PRO A 422 -12.10 3.88 27.49
C PRO A 422 -11.63 4.01 26.03
N GLY A 423 -11.55 2.90 25.29
CA GLY A 423 -10.77 2.83 24.06
C GLY A 423 -9.29 3.11 24.31
N ALA A 424 -8.59 3.59 23.28
CA ALA A 424 -7.19 3.96 23.36
C ALA A 424 -6.92 5.13 24.31
N ALA A 425 -5.77 5.08 24.99
CA ALA A 425 -5.24 6.21 25.75
C ALA A 425 -4.15 6.93 24.95
N GLY A 426 -4.29 8.25 24.79
CA GLY A 426 -3.36 9.13 24.10
C GLY A 426 -2.38 9.85 25.02
N ILE A 427 -1.49 10.66 24.43
CA ILE A 427 -0.50 11.46 25.14
C ILE A 427 -1.21 12.48 26.05
N GLY A 428 -0.82 12.54 27.33
CA GLY A 428 -1.42 13.47 28.30
C GLY A 428 -2.70 12.96 28.97
N GLY A 429 -3.08 11.69 28.79
CA GLY A 429 -4.21 11.07 29.48
C GLY A 429 -5.57 11.23 28.81
N VAL A 430 -5.60 11.77 27.59
CA VAL A 430 -6.81 11.85 26.76
C VAL A 430 -7.23 10.43 26.34
N VAL A 431 -8.50 10.07 26.53
CA VAL A 431 -9.03 8.75 26.16
C VAL A 431 -9.95 8.83 24.94
N GLU A 432 -9.85 7.81 24.09
CA GLU A 432 -10.53 7.73 22.80
C GLU A 432 -12.03 7.95 22.92
N LYS A 433 -12.68 7.36 23.94
CA LYS A 433 -14.12 7.49 24.15
C LYS A 433 -14.61 8.94 24.27
N ASP A 434 -13.78 9.84 24.80
CA ASP A 434 -14.12 11.26 24.99
C ASP A 434 -13.97 12.01 23.68
N VAL A 435 -12.85 11.78 22.98
CA VAL A 435 -12.54 12.39 21.68
C VAL A 435 -13.58 12.01 20.64
N VAL A 436 -13.95 10.73 20.54
CA VAL A 436 -14.90 10.26 19.52
C VAL A 436 -16.32 10.70 19.84
N LEU A 437 -16.68 10.88 21.12
CA LEU A 437 -17.99 11.43 21.50
C LEU A 437 -18.10 12.90 21.11
N GLU A 438 -17.07 13.71 21.37
CA GLU A 438 -17.05 15.12 20.99
C GLU A 438 -17.09 15.26 19.46
N LEU A 439 -16.29 14.49 18.74
CA LEU A 439 -16.30 14.46 17.28
C LEU A 439 -17.67 14.05 16.72
N ALA A 440 -18.30 13.02 17.30
CA ALA A 440 -19.63 12.56 16.89
C ALA A 440 -20.70 13.64 17.06
N ARG A 441 -20.65 14.43 18.14
CA ARG A 441 -21.57 15.56 18.36
C ARG A 441 -21.36 16.67 17.32
N VAL A 442 -20.12 17.06 17.06
CA VAL A 442 -19.79 18.08 16.05
C VAL A 442 -20.22 17.62 14.66
N LEU A 443 -19.93 16.37 14.30
CA LEU A 443 -20.33 15.79 13.01
C LEU A 443 -21.85 15.75 12.88
N SER A 444 -22.57 15.27 13.89
CA SER A 444 -24.02 15.15 13.87
C SER A 444 -24.72 16.51 13.72
N ALA A 445 -24.21 17.54 14.40
CA ALA A 445 -24.70 18.90 14.26
C ALA A 445 -24.49 19.44 12.83
N ARG A 446 -23.28 19.29 12.27
CA ARG A 446 -22.97 19.74 10.91
C ARG A 446 -23.77 19.01 9.83
N LEU A 447 -23.96 17.69 9.98
CA LEU A 447 -24.76 16.90 9.06
C LEU A 447 -26.23 17.33 9.08
N SER A 448 -26.79 17.55 10.28
CA SER A 448 -28.17 18.01 10.44
C SER A 448 -28.39 19.44 9.91
N GLU A 449 -27.37 20.30 10.00
CA GLU A 449 -27.43 21.68 9.50
C GLU A 449 -27.31 21.74 7.97
N ARG A 450 -26.40 20.95 7.40
CA ARG A 450 -26.02 21.06 5.97
C ARG A 450 -26.84 20.18 5.04
N LEU A 451 -27.47 19.12 5.56
CA LEU A 451 -28.17 18.13 4.75
C LEU A 451 -29.60 17.91 5.26
N PRO A 452 -30.58 17.64 4.37
CA PRO A 452 -31.95 17.33 4.76
C PRO A 452 -32.08 15.87 5.25
N VAL A 453 -31.31 15.52 6.29
CA VAL A 453 -31.21 14.16 6.86
C VAL A 453 -31.67 14.15 8.33
N THR A 454 -31.98 12.97 8.84
CA THR A 454 -32.15 12.73 10.28
C THR A 454 -30.88 12.07 10.79
N VAL A 455 -30.22 12.65 11.81
CA VAL A 455 -29.01 12.06 12.39
C VAL A 455 -29.33 11.43 13.75
N ILE A 456 -28.96 10.18 13.92
CA ILE A 456 -29.10 9.42 15.18
C ILE A 456 -27.71 9.08 15.69
N MET A 457 -27.45 9.29 16.98
CA MET A 457 -26.19 8.87 17.61
C MET A 457 -26.41 7.59 18.42
N THR A 458 -25.48 6.62 18.36
CA THR A 458 -25.59 5.37 19.16
C THR A 458 -25.47 5.61 20.66
N ARG A 459 -24.76 6.67 21.06
CA ARG A 459 -24.74 7.23 22.41
C ARG A 459 -24.55 8.74 22.36
N THR A 460 -25.10 9.45 23.34
CA THR A 460 -24.96 10.92 23.47
C THR A 460 -24.20 11.34 24.71
N ASP A 461 -23.81 10.39 25.57
CA ASP A 461 -23.06 10.54 26.81
C ASP A 461 -21.97 9.45 26.95
N ASP A 462 -21.32 9.36 28.11
CA ASP A 462 -20.28 8.37 28.42
C ASP A 462 -20.84 6.99 28.83
N SER A 463 -21.85 6.50 28.11
CA SER A 463 -22.41 5.16 28.30
C SER A 463 -21.68 4.11 27.45
N PHE A 464 -21.56 2.89 27.98
CA PHE A 464 -21.09 1.74 27.21
C PHE A 464 -22.27 1.11 26.44
N VAL A 465 -22.21 1.14 25.11
CA VAL A 465 -23.19 0.45 24.24
C VAL A 465 -22.54 -0.80 23.63
N PRO A 466 -23.11 -2.01 23.81
CA PRO A 466 -22.63 -3.23 23.15
C PRO A 466 -22.62 -3.11 21.61
N ILE A 467 -21.72 -3.83 20.94
CA ILE A 467 -21.56 -3.73 19.47
C ILE A 467 -22.85 -4.13 18.76
N GLU A 468 -23.55 -5.14 19.28
CA GLU A 468 -24.82 -5.64 18.73
C GLU A 468 -25.91 -4.55 18.78
N GLU A 469 -25.99 -3.78 19.86
CA GLU A 469 -26.94 -2.67 20.02
C GLU A 469 -26.57 -1.47 19.12
N ARG A 470 -25.28 -1.18 18.95
CA ARG A 470 -24.81 -0.15 17.99
C ARG A 470 -25.23 -0.50 16.56
N LEU A 471 -25.08 -1.76 16.17
CA LEU A 471 -25.45 -2.25 14.84
C LEU A 471 -26.97 -2.32 14.66
N ALA A 472 -27.73 -2.64 15.70
CA ALA A 472 -29.19 -2.63 15.67
C ALA A 472 -29.77 -1.24 15.31
N ALA A 473 -29.12 -0.15 15.72
CA ALA A 473 -29.51 1.20 15.31
C ALA A 473 -29.45 1.43 13.79
N SER A 474 -28.63 0.66 13.05
CA SER A 474 -28.62 0.69 11.57
C SER A 474 -29.81 -0.04 10.95
N ALA A 475 -30.39 -1.02 11.67
CA ALA A 475 -31.50 -1.83 11.20
C ALA A 475 -32.83 -1.06 11.14
N GLU A 476 -32.88 0.15 11.69
CA GLU A 476 -34.03 1.09 11.64
C GLU A 476 -34.18 1.82 10.29
N GLY A 477 -33.57 1.30 9.22
CA GLY A 477 -33.64 1.92 7.88
C GLY A 477 -32.62 3.03 7.66
N ALA A 478 -31.48 2.99 8.36
CA ALA A 478 -30.40 3.94 8.16
C ALA A 478 -29.84 3.84 6.73
N ALA A 479 -29.72 4.99 6.06
CA ALA A 479 -29.07 5.10 4.76
C ALA A 479 -27.54 5.00 4.87
N LEU A 480 -27.00 5.34 6.05
CA LEU A 480 -25.56 5.31 6.33
C LEU A 480 -25.31 5.11 7.83
N PHE A 481 -24.34 4.28 8.16
CA PHE A 481 -23.78 4.12 9.51
C PHE A 481 -22.31 4.55 9.51
N LEU A 482 -21.96 5.50 10.37
CA LEU A 482 -20.63 6.07 10.51
C LEU A 482 -20.08 5.78 11.90
N SER A 483 -19.18 4.81 12.04
CA SER A 483 -18.50 4.54 13.32
C SER A 483 -17.21 5.34 13.42
N LEU A 484 -17.06 6.10 14.51
CA LEU A 484 -15.95 6.99 14.77
C LEU A 484 -15.04 6.40 15.85
N HIS A 485 -13.77 6.28 15.51
CA HIS A 485 -12.71 5.77 16.38
C HIS A 485 -11.47 6.68 16.30
N ALA A 486 -10.73 6.73 17.40
CA ALA A 486 -9.44 7.41 17.53
C ALA A 486 -8.42 6.39 18.05
N ASN A 487 -8.22 5.35 17.24
CA ASN A 487 -7.33 4.22 17.49
C ASN A 487 -5.95 4.68 17.99
N ALA A 488 -5.28 3.83 18.78
CA ALA A 488 -3.86 4.00 19.09
C ALA A 488 -3.00 2.95 18.41
N CYS A 489 -1.74 3.32 18.21
CA CYS A 489 -0.68 2.38 17.90
C CYS A 489 0.57 2.70 18.75
N GLN A 490 1.52 1.76 18.79
CA GLN A 490 2.71 1.86 19.64
C GLN A 490 3.73 2.90 19.15
N ASP A 491 3.63 3.36 17.91
CA ASP A 491 4.54 4.36 17.35
C ASP A 491 3.93 5.77 17.50
N PRO A 492 4.44 6.61 18.43
CA PRO A 492 3.89 7.94 18.69
C PRO A 492 4.05 8.91 17.51
N ALA A 493 4.84 8.56 16.48
CA ALA A 493 4.93 9.33 15.24
C ALA A 493 3.81 8.99 14.23
N THR A 494 2.97 8.00 14.53
CA THR A 494 1.83 7.61 13.68
C THR A 494 0.62 8.48 14.01
N GLY A 495 0.07 9.12 12.98
CA GLY A 495 -1.16 9.88 13.05
C GLY A 495 -1.76 10.00 11.65
N GLY A 496 -3.03 10.38 11.56
CA GLY A 496 -3.76 10.50 10.30
C GLY A 496 -5.17 9.94 10.41
N LEU A 497 -5.93 10.07 9.33
CA LEU A 497 -7.30 9.58 9.23
C LEU A 497 -7.31 8.19 8.57
N GLU A 498 -8.07 7.26 9.13
CA GLU A 498 -8.32 5.93 8.55
C GLU A 498 -9.83 5.76 8.31
N LEU A 499 -10.20 5.13 7.19
CA LEU A 499 -11.59 4.80 6.85
C LEU A 499 -11.72 3.30 6.54
N PHE A 500 -12.61 2.63 7.26
CA PHE A 500 -12.93 1.22 7.05
C PHE A 500 -14.36 1.08 6.50
N TYR A 501 -14.55 0.26 5.47
CA TYR A 501 -15.87 -0.08 4.93
C TYR A 501 -15.90 -1.56 4.51
N GLY A 502 -16.97 -2.28 4.86
CA GLY A 502 -17.34 -3.62 4.35
C GLY A 502 -16.28 -4.75 4.44
N GLY A 503 -16.49 -5.73 5.33
CA GLY A 503 -15.62 -6.91 5.43
C GLY A 503 -16.28 -8.12 6.11
N GLY A 504 -16.87 -9.02 5.30
CA GLY A 504 -17.39 -10.34 5.68
C GLY A 504 -17.89 -11.12 4.44
N PRO A 505 -17.92 -12.46 4.43
CA PRO A 505 -17.91 -13.27 3.21
C PRO A 505 -19.32 -13.39 2.59
N LEU A 506 -19.64 -12.54 1.62
CA LEU A 506 -20.80 -12.71 0.75
C LEU A 506 -20.39 -12.57 -0.70
N ARG A 507 -20.84 -13.54 -1.53
CA ARG A 507 -20.73 -13.49 -2.98
C ARG A 507 -21.22 -12.12 -3.46
N PRO A 508 -20.46 -11.40 -4.30
CA PRO A 508 -21.04 -10.25 -4.97
C PRO A 508 -22.15 -10.80 -5.86
N ALA A 509 -23.40 -10.53 -5.49
CA ALA A 509 -24.46 -10.55 -6.47
C ALA A 509 -23.99 -9.61 -7.58
N SER A 510 -23.64 -10.17 -8.72
CA SER A 510 -23.49 -9.42 -9.95
C SER A 510 -24.80 -8.66 -10.17
N THR A 511 -24.81 -7.37 -9.89
CA THR A 511 -25.69 -6.38 -10.54
C THR A 511 -25.24 -4.97 -10.13
N HIS A 512 -24.45 -4.35 -11.00
CA HIS A 512 -24.30 -2.93 -11.38
C HIS A 512 -24.81 -1.73 -10.54
N ALA A 513 -25.30 -1.84 -9.30
CA ALA A 513 -25.88 -0.72 -8.55
C ALA A 513 -25.07 -0.25 -7.33
N THR A 514 -24.13 -1.04 -6.80
CA THR A 514 -23.48 -0.72 -5.50
C THR A 514 -22.32 0.28 -5.59
N SER A 515 -21.72 0.53 -6.76
CA SER A 515 -20.56 1.46 -6.86
C SER A 515 -20.98 2.94 -6.96
N ARG A 516 -22.15 3.23 -7.52
CA ARG A 516 -22.57 4.61 -7.78
C ARG A 516 -23.01 5.32 -6.51
N THR A 517 -23.73 4.61 -5.63
CA THR A 517 -24.19 5.13 -4.33
C THR A 517 -23.02 5.34 -3.37
N ALA A 518 -22.10 4.37 -3.25
CA ALA A 518 -20.90 4.50 -2.42
C ALA A 518 -19.98 5.65 -2.89
N ALA A 519 -19.79 5.79 -4.21
CA ALA A 519 -19.01 6.89 -4.77
C ALA A 519 -19.73 8.26 -4.66
N LEU A 520 -21.07 8.30 -4.73
CA LEU A 520 -21.83 9.52 -4.43
C LEU A 520 -21.69 9.89 -2.96
N LEU A 521 -21.77 8.91 -2.06
CA LEU A 521 -21.69 9.10 -0.61
C LEU A 521 -20.32 9.65 -0.18
N ALA A 522 -19.23 9.08 -0.72
CA ALA A 522 -17.88 9.59 -0.50
C ALA A 522 -17.73 11.04 -0.98
N ARG A 523 -18.30 11.37 -2.15
CA ARG A 523 -18.29 12.74 -2.69
C ARG A 523 -19.20 13.72 -1.93
N CYS A 524 -20.27 13.24 -1.33
CA CYS A 524 -21.16 14.06 -0.50
C CYS A 524 -20.54 14.34 0.87
N LEU A 525 -19.85 13.37 1.47
CA LEU A 525 -19.13 13.53 2.73
C LEU A 525 -17.91 14.47 2.58
N ASP A 526 -17.15 14.34 1.50
CA ASP A 526 -16.01 15.22 1.18
C ASP A 526 -16.42 16.69 0.93
N LYS A 527 -17.67 16.92 0.52
CA LYS A 527 -18.26 18.26 0.37
C LYS A 527 -18.96 18.79 1.62
N ALA A 528 -19.35 17.90 2.54
CA ALA A 528 -20.13 18.24 3.73
C ALA A 528 -19.26 18.43 4.99
N LEU A 529 -18.07 17.82 5.03
CA LEU A 529 -17.00 18.11 6.00
C LEU A 529 -16.27 19.40 5.61
#